data_AF-A0A7M1UPG0-F1
#
_entry.id   AF-A0A7M1UPG0-F1
#
_cell.length_a   1.000
_cell.length_b   1.000
_cell.length_c   1.000
_cell.angle_alpha   90.00
_cell.angle_beta   90.00
_cell.angle_gamma   90.00
#
_symmetry.space_group_name_H-M   'P 1'
#
loop_
_entity.id
_entity.type
_entity.pdbx_description
1 polymer ?
#
loop_
_entity_poly.entity_id
_entity_poly.type
_entity_poly.pdbx_seq_one_letter_code
_entity_poly.pdbx_strand_id
1 'polypeptide(L)'
;MVYIIEVDGFKYYACSICGLIYESEETASKCEEFCKSNPGKCNIEIMKESIGYIEQAESGAFTLKFKVLAKGEKIKPVYKICKHRLNVYKIC
;
A
#
# COMPACT_ATOMS: atom_id res chain seq x y z
N MET A 1 -11.15 -3.42 4.87
CA MET A 1 -10.80 -2.05 5.29
C MET A 1 -9.48 -1.75 4.63
N VAL A 2 -9.22 -0.52 4.19
CA VAL A 2 -7.91 -0.19 3.62
C VAL A 2 -6.99 0.34 4.72
N TYR A 3 -5.68 0.22 4.50
CA TYR A 3 -4.67 0.88 5.31
C TYR A 3 -4.39 2.28 4.76
N ILE A 4 -4.25 3.24 5.65
CA ILE A 4 -3.85 4.62 5.36
C ILE A 4 -2.38 4.74 5.74
N ILE A 5 -1.56 5.21 4.82
CA ILE A 5 -0.11 5.30 4.97
C ILE A 5 0.28 6.78 4.80
N GLU A 6 0.85 7.37 5.84
CA GLU A 6 1.33 8.76 5.83
C GLU A 6 2.86 8.79 5.87
N VAL A 7 3.50 9.16 4.75
CA VAL A 7 4.96 9.24 4.60
C VAL A 7 5.33 10.52 3.83
N ASP A 8 6.37 11.22 4.26
CA ASP A 8 6.86 12.47 3.66
C ASP A 8 5.79 13.55 3.41
N GLY A 9 4.77 13.61 4.28
CA GLY A 9 3.65 14.54 4.15
C GLY A 9 2.60 14.13 3.10
N PHE A 10 2.80 13.03 2.39
CA PHE A 10 1.84 12.43 1.48
C PHE A 10 1.00 11.36 2.18
N LYS A 11 -0.20 11.14 1.64
CA LYS A 11 -1.12 10.10 2.09
C LYS A 11 -1.36 9.10 0.95
N TYR A 12 -1.18 7.83 1.25
CA TYR A 12 -1.40 6.71 0.35
C TYR A 12 -2.33 5.68 0.99
N TYR A 13 -2.85 4.78 0.17
CA TYR A 13 -3.83 3.79 0.59
C TYR A 13 -3.40 2.41 0.14
N ALA A 14 -3.47 1.43 1.03
CA ALA A 14 -3.11 0.05 0.71
C ALA A 14 -4.25 -0.92 1.00
N CYS A 15 -4.38 -1.93 0.14
CA CYS A 15 -5.25 -3.07 0.40
C CYS A 15 -4.72 -3.83 1.63
N SER A 16 -5.59 -4.10 2.62
CA SER A 16 -5.19 -4.80 3.84
C SER A 16 -4.92 -6.28 3.64
N ILE A 17 -5.41 -6.84 2.52
CA ILE A 17 -5.30 -8.26 2.18
C ILE A 17 -4.05 -8.54 1.35
N CYS A 18 -3.83 -7.81 0.27
CA CYS A 18 -2.72 -8.07 -0.65
C CYS A 18 -1.54 -7.09 -0.50
N GLY A 19 -1.71 -6.00 0.26
CA GLY A 19 -0.65 -5.04 0.54
C GLY A 19 -0.29 -4.12 -0.63
N LEU A 20 -0.98 -4.17 -1.77
CA LEU A 20 -0.74 -3.22 -2.88
C LEU A 20 -1.16 -1.80 -2.48
N ILE A 21 -0.33 -0.82 -2.86
CA ILE A 21 -0.49 0.61 -2.54
C ILE A 21 -0.97 1.37 -3.76
N TYR A 22 -1.83 2.36 -3.52
CA TYR A 22 -2.48 3.23 -4.48
C TYR A 22 -2.45 4.70 -3.99
N GLU A 23 -2.56 5.64 -4.94
CA GLU A 23 -2.65 7.07 -4.63
C GLU A 23 -4.04 7.46 -4.10
N SER A 24 -5.09 6.73 -4.48
CA SER A 24 -6.48 7.01 -4.08
C SER A 24 -7.05 5.93 -3.16
N GLU A 25 -7.90 6.36 -2.22
CA GLU A 25 -8.67 5.46 -1.35
C GLU A 25 -9.64 4.61 -2.16
N GLU A 26 -10.21 5.16 -3.23
CA GLU A 26 -11.16 4.49 -4.10
C GLU A 26 -10.53 3.26 -4.78
N THR A 27 -9.36 3.40 -5.41
CA THR A 27 -8.69 2.29 -6.09
C THR A 27 -8.26 1.22 -5.07
N ALA A 28 -7.74 1.62 -3.91
CA ALA A 28 -7.42 0.69 -2.83
C ALA A 28 -8.66 -0.06 -2.32
N SER A 29 -9.81 0.61 -2.22
CA SER A 29 -11.06 0.01 -1.78
C SER A 29 -11.60 -0.99 -2.81
N LYS A 30 -11.53 -0.67 -4.11
CA LYS A 30 -11.86 -1.63 -5.17
C LYS A 30 -10.96 -2.87 -5.13
N CYS A 31 -9.67 -2.69 -4.89
CA CYS A 31 -8.73 -3.80 -4.72
C CYS A 31 -9.11 -4.69 -3.53
N GLU A 32 -9.40 -4.07 -2.38
CA GLU A 32 -9.81 -4.73 -1.15
C GLU A 32 -11.13 -5.51 -1.33
N GLU A 33 -12.15 -4.90 -1.94
CA GLU A 33 -13.43 -5.56 -2.23
C GLU A 33 -13.27 -6.75 -3.17
N PHE A 34 -12.42 -6.60 -4.21
CA PHE A 34 -12.12 -7.70 -5.10
C PHE A 34 -11.41 -8.85 -4.37
N CYS A 35 -10.39 -8.56 -3.57
CA CYS A 35 -9.65 -9.57 -2.80
C CYS A 35 -10.53 -10.29 -1.78
N LYS A 36 -11.45 -9.58 -1.11
CA LYS A 36 -12.45 -10.19 -0.20
C LYS A 36 -13.38 -11.14 -0.93
N SER A 37 -13.87 -10.73 -2.10
CA SER A 37 -14.84 -11.51 -2.88
C SER A 37 -14.18 -12.65 -3.64
N ASN A 38 -12.87 -12.58 -3.88
CA ASN A 38 -12.10 -13.54 -4.66
C ASN A 38 -10.79 -13.93 -3.95
N PRO A 39 -10.86 -14.71 -2.86
CA PRO A 39 -9.67 -15.12 -2.12
C PRO A 39 -8.64 -15.82 -3.02
N GLY A 40 -7.37 -15.42 -2.91
CA GLY A 40 -6.27 -15.98 -3.71
C GLY A 40 -6.21 -15.53 -5.17
N LYS A 41 -7.10 -14.64 -5.62
CA LYS A 41 -7.08 -14.05 -6.97
C LYS A 41 -6.73 -12.57 -6.93
N CYS A 42 -6.24 -12.05 -8.05
CA CYS A 42 -5.91 -10.64 -8.22
C CYS A 42 -6.61 -10.08 -9.45
N ASN A 43 -7.16 -8.87 -9.34
CA ASN A 43 -7.64 -8.13 -10.49
C ASN A 43 -6.46 -7.43 -11.16
N ILE A 44 -6.11 -7.87 -12.36
CA ILE A 44 -4.92 -7.38 -13.09
C ILE A 44 -5.04 -5.91 -13.49
N GLU A 45 -6.25 -5.42 -13.76
CA GLU A 45 -6.46 -4.01 -14.12
C GLU A 45 -6.16 -3.10 -12.93
N ILE A 46 -6.75 -3.41 -11.77
CA ILE A 46 -6.51 -2.68 -10.52
C ILE A 46 -5.04 -2.84 -10.09
N MET A 47 -4.42 -4.00 -10.30
CA MET A 47 -3.02 -4.23 -9.95
C MET A 47 -2.06 -3.31 -10.71
N LYS A 48 -2.35 -2.96 -11.96
CA LYS A 48 -1.48 -2.10 -12.79
C LYS A 48 -1.39 -0.66 -12.26
N GLU A 49 -2.41 -0.18 -11.57
CA GLU A 49 -2.41 1.14 -10.92
C GLU A 49 -1.58 1.18 -9.63
N SER A 50 -1.06 0.03 -9.18
CA SER A 50 -0.29 -0.05 -7.95
C SER A 50 1.06 0.69 -8.06
N ILE A 51 1.26 1.67 -7.19
CA ILE A 51 2.51 2.44 -7.09
C ILE A 51 3.54 1.79 -6.17
N GLY A 52 3.19 0.70 -5.49
CA GLY A 52 4.04 0.06 -4.49
C GLY A 52 3.36 -1.08 -3.76
N TYR A 53 4.04 -1.63 -2.76
CA TYR A 53 3.46 -2.62 -1.85
C TYR A 53 4.05 -2.48 -0.43
N ILE A 54 3.28 -2.92 0.55
CA ILE A 54 3.76 -3.14 1.91
C ILE A 54 4.21 -4.60 2.08
N GLU A 55 5.30 -4.79 2.79
CA GLU A 55 5.82 -6.10 3.18
C GLU A 55 5.88 -6.17 4.70
N GLN A 56 5.29 -7.20 5.30
CA GLN A 56 5.34 -7.40 6.74
C GLN A 56 6.59 -8.20 7.09
N ALA A 57 7.45 -7.64 7.93
CA ALA A 57 8.57 -8.37 8.51
C ALA A 57 8.10 -9.23 9.69
N GLU A 58 8.83 -10.32 9.98
CA GLU A 58 8.54 -11.25 11.10
C GLU A 58 8.47 -10.55 12.47
N SER A 59 9.10 -9.38 12.60
CA SER A 59 9.09 -8.53 13.80
C SER A 59 7.82 -7.68 13.98
N GLY A 60 6.83 -7.79 13.08
CA GLY A 60 5.61 -6.98 13.12
C GLY A 60 5.75 -5.56 12.56
N ALA A 61 6.95 -5.19 12.08
CA ALA A 61 7.18 -3.95 11.34
C ALA A 61 6.75 -4.11 9.88
N PHE A 62 6.14 -3.08 9.30
CA PHE A 62 5.83 -3.04 7.89
C PHE A 62 6.89 -2.23 7.15
N THR A 63 7.22 -2.67 5.94
CA THR A 63 8.13 -1.98 5.04
C THR A 63 7.36 -1.54 3.81
N LEU A 64 7.36 -0.23 3.56
CA LEU A 64 6.76 0.40 2.39
C LEU A 64 7.77 0.40 1.24
N LYS A 65 7.42 -0.20 0.10
CA LYS A 65 8.28 -0.23 -1.09
C LYS A 65 7.54 0.39 -2.29
N PHE A 66 7.99 1.55 -2.76
CA PHE A 66 7.49 2.15 -3.99
C PHE A 66 8.12 1.51 -5.22
N LYS A 67 7.31 1.28 -6.26
CA LYS A 67 7.74 0.66 -7.52
C LYS A 67 8.43 1.68 -8.41
N VAL A 68 7.83 2.84 -8.71
CA VAL A 68 8.40 3.99 -9.45
C VAL A 68 7.49 5.22 -9.26
N LEU A 69 8.05 6.41 -9.09
CA LEU A 69 7.32 7.69 -9.12
C LEU A 69 7.20 8.24 -10.55
N ALA A 70 6.08 8.90 -10.82
CA ALA A 70 5.92 9.77 -11.98
C ALA A 70 7.13 10.72 -12.12
N LYS A 71 7.67 10.85 -13.35
CA LYS A 71 8.78 11.74 -13.76
C LYS A 71 10.23 11.30 -13.46
N GLY A 72 10.61 10.09 -13.83
CA GLY A 72 11.99 9.79 -14.26
C GLY A 72 13.10 9.76 -13.20
N GLU A 73 12.83 10.15 -11.95
CA GLU A 73 13.79 10.01 -10.86
C GLU A 73 13.58 8.66 -10.14
N LYS A 74 14.54 7.75 -10.33
CA LYS A 74 14.61 6.46 -9.64
C LYS A 74 15.01 6.67 -8.19
N ILE A 75 14.08 7.13 -7.37
CA ILE A 75 14.19 6.96 -5.92
C ILE A 75 13.32 5.76 -5.60
N LYS A 76 13.91 4.69 -5.07
CA LYS A 76 13.18 3.61 -4.42
C LYS A 76 13.21 3.90 -2.92
N PRO A 77 12.44 4.89 -2.41
CA PRO A 77 12.45 5.11 -0.99
C PRO A 77 11.72 3.94 -0.34
N VAL A 78 12.45 3.25 0.52
CA VAL A 78 11.93 2.15 1.34
C VAL A 78 11.73 2.74 2.73
N TYR A 79 10.50 2.77 3.21
CA TYR A 79 10.20 3.31 4.53
C TYR A 79 9.84 2.19 5.48
N LYS A 80 10.38 2.22 6.68
CA LYS A 80 9.82 1.44 7.79
C LYS A 80 8.59 2.17 8.29
N ILE A 81 7.44 1.50 8.30
CA ILE A 81 6.20 2.07 8.79
C ILE A 81 5.67 1.27 9.98
N CYS A 82 5.16 2.00 10.96
CA CYS A 82 4.63 1.47 12.20
C CYS A 82 3.16 1.87 12.35
N LYS A 83 2.37 1.00 12.97
CA LYS A 83 0.96 1.27 13.25
C LYS A 83 0.86 2.43 14.24
N HIS A 84 0.21 3.51 13.83
CA HIS A 84 0.00 4.69 14.67
C HIS A 84 -1.43 4.73 15.24
N ARG A 85 -2.44 4.37 14.44
CA ARG A 85 -3.85 4.22 14.86
C ARG A 85 -4.48 3.02 14.17
N LEU A 86 -5.77 2.78 14.40
CA LEU A 86 -6.52 1.75 13.67
C LEU A 86 -6.39 2.00 12.17
N ASN A 87 -5.74 1.07 11.46
CA ASN A 87 -5.48 1.11 10.02
C ASN A 87 -4.63 2.29 9.52
N VAL A 88 -4.04 3.09 10.40
CA VAL A 88 -3.17 4.22 10.02
C VAL A 88 -1.73 3.89 10.37
N TYR A 89 -0.86 3.98 9.38
CA TYR A 89 0.57 3.70 9.47
C TYR A 89 1.38 4.95 9.11
N LYS A 90 2.47 5.16 9.83
CA LYS A 90 3.40 6.29 9.62
C LYS A 90 4.82 5.79 9.60
N ILE A 91 5.73 6.60 9.05
CA ILE A 91 7.18 6.38 9.19
C ILE A 91 7.51 6.20 10.68
N CYS A 92 8.25 5.15 10.99
CA CYS A 92 9.09 5.09 12.19
C CYS A 92 10.53 5.47 11.78
#